data_AF-A0A0L0NIS1-F1
#
_entry.id   AF-A0A0L0NIS1-F1
#
_cell.length_a   1.000
_cell.length_b   1.000
_cell.length_c   1.000
_cell.angle_alpha   90.00
_cell.angle_beta   90.00
_cell.angle_gamma   90.00
#
_symmetry.space_group_name_H-M   'P 1'
#
loop_
_entity.id
_entity.type
_entity.pdbx_description
1 polymer ?
#
loop_
_entity_poly.entity_id
_entity_poly.type
_entity_poly.pdbx_seq_one_letter_code
_entity_poly.pdbx_strand_id
1 'polypeptide(L)'
;MSLERRFGLDCKDCISDNCRCKQCVNQDTMQRNFNTFEIPDDIAAKEIAPNSEGVEILWSDAHKSSYSWAWLQSTLPGGENKTLSNDVGKRFWNSSIAASAPEVAFEDVMNTNDKSGMADLTDKIRVYGFCFVANTPKTPEATNELLESIGPVRHTHYGGFYDFVPDLAKADTAYTNLALAAHTDTTYFTEPAGMQAFHMLSHTPPPNQPSAEGALGGQSLLVDGFYAAHRLRRESPDDFNVLRKARIPWHASGNEGIAIAPDKAYPVIEARGRMLHRIRWNNDDRGVVPLDIDVDEWYRAARKWDDILKRKQNEYWFQLEPGRVLIFDNWRVLHGRSAFEGLRRICGGYINRDDFISRWKTTNFPSEEVIAANMQLK
;
A
#
# COMPACT_ATOMS: atom_id res chain seq x y z
N MET A 1 2.55 -14.62 -43.85
CA MET A 1 2.72 -13.57 -42.82
C MET A 1 4.17 -13.14 -42.84
N SER A 2 4.48 -11.84 -42.82
CA SER A 2 5.87 -11.39 -42.63
C SER A 2 6.40 -11.90 -41.30
N LEU A 3 7.71 -12.14 -41.20
CA LEU A 3 8.38 -12.45 -39.92
C LEU A 3 8.01 -11.41 -38.85
N GLU A 4 7.90 -10.14 -39.25
CA GLU A 4 7.47 -9.01 -38.40
C GLU A 4 6.11 -9.25 -37.73
N ARG A 5 5.07 -9.66 -38.50
CA ARG A 5 3.74 -9.99 -37.95
C ARG A 5 3.74 -11.24 -37.10
N ARG A 6 4.63 -12.19 -37.37
CA ARG A 6 4.74 -13.44 -36.59
C ARG A 6 5.30 -13.20 -35.18
N PHE A 7 6.05 -12.11 -34.99
CA PHE A 7 6.72 -11.78 -33.73
C PHE A 7 6.17 -10.52 -33.04
N GLY A 8 5.05 -9.95 -33.51
CA GLY A 8 4.45 -8.75 -32.90
C GLY A 8 5.30 -7.48 -33.03
N LEU A 9 6.19 -7.42 -34.03
CA LEU A 9 7.12 -6.31 -34.27
C LEU A 9 6.49 -5.19 -35.12
N ASP A 10 5.18 -4.96 -35.00
CA ASP A 10 4.46 -4.00 -35.85
C ASP A 10 4.83 -2.53 -35.55
N CYS A 11 5.48 -2.25 -34.41
CA CYS A 11 6.02 -0.93 -34.06
C CYS A 11 7.57 -0.96 -34.02
N LYS A 12 8.21 -0.56 -35.12
CA LYS A 12 9.68 -0.58 -35.28
C LYS A 12 10.38 0.36 -34.30
N ASP A 13 9.85 1.58 -34.16
CA ASP A 13 10.32 2.58 -33.21
C ASP A 13 10.25 2.04 -31.79
N CYS A 14 9.13 1.40 -31.41
CA CYS A 14 8.95 0.82 -30.08
C CYS A 14 10.00 -0.25 -29.79
N ILE A 15 10.31 -1.12 -30.76
CA ILE A 15 11.32 -2.17 -30.55
C ILE A 15 12.69 -1.53 -30.43
N SER A 16 13.10 -0.67 -31.36
CA SER A 16 14.39 0.04 -31.30
C SER A 16 14.57 0.82 -30.00
N ASP A 17 13.54 1.57 -29.59
CA ASP A 17 13.51 2.39 -28.37
C ASP A 17 13.67 1.59 -27.08
N ASN A 18 13.33 0.30 -27.11
CA ASN A 18 13.40 -0.57 -25.95
C ASN A 18 14.60 -1.54 -25.99
N CYS A 19 15.59 -1.27 -26.85
CA CYS A 19 16.85 -2.00 -26.86
C CYS A 19 17.50 -2.03 -25.47
N ARG A 20 18.02 -3.20 -25.06
CA ARG A 20 18.59 -3.45 -23.73
C ARG A 20 20.11 -3.54 -23.72
N CYS A 21 20.77 -3.20 -24.82
CA CYS A 21 22.24 -3.22 -24.90
C CYS A 21 22.86 -2.11 -24.04
N LYS A 22 24.17 -2.19 -23.81
CA LYS A 22 24.93 -1.23 -22.97
C LYS A 22 24.91 0.21 -23.50
N GLN A 23 24.64 0.41 -24.78
CA GLN A 23 24.51 1.75 -25.38
C GLN A 23 23.15 2.37 -25.02
N CYS A 24 22.08 1.57 -25.05
CA CYS A 24 20.71 2.04 -24.84
C CYS A 24 20.29 2.05 -23.37
N VAL A 25 20.90 1.20 -22.54
CA VAL A 25 20.57 1.05 -21.12
C VAL A 25 21.85 0.95 -20.30
N ASN A 26 21.95 1.77 -19.26
CA ASN A 26 23.01 1.65 -18.27
C ASN A 26 22.80 0.35 -17.46
N GLN A 27 23.78 -0.55 -17.45
CA GLN A 27 23.63 -1.88 -16.86
C GLN A 27 23.75 -1.89 -15.33
N ASP A 28 24.11 -0.78 -14.70
CA ASP A 28 24.13 -0.66 -13.24
C ASP A 28 22.80 -0.09 -12.73
N THR A 29 22.25 0.92 -13.41
CA THR A 29 21.01 1.61 -12.99
C THR A 29 19.75 1.07 -13.66
N MET A 30 19.90 0.30 -14.75
CA MET A 30 18.83 -0.15 -15.64
C MET A 30 18.00 0.99 -16.28
N GLN A 31 18.52 2.22 -16.25
CA GLN A 31 17.91 3.40 -16.84
C GLN A 31 18.31 3.56 -18.32
N ARG A 32 17.44 4.23 -19.09
CA ARG A 32 17.74 4.59 -20.49
C ARG A 32 18.99 5.47 -20.55
N ASN A 33 19.85 5.18 -21.52
CA ASN A 33 21.15 5.84 -21.71
C ASN A 33 21.27 6.52 -23.08
N PHE A 34 20.14 6.73 -23.76
CA PHE A 34 20.07 7.44 -25.03
C PHE A 34 18.77 8.26 -25.09
N ASN A 35 18.75 9.23 -25.99
CA ASN A 35 17.57 10.05 -26.24
C ASN A 35 16.68 9.35 -27.26
N THR A 36 15.46 8.97 -26.89
CA THR A 36 14.48 8.32 -27.78
C THR A 36 14.31 9.06 -29.11
N PHE A 37 14.40 10.40 -29.11
CA PHE A 37 14.23 11.23 -30.30
C PHE A 37 15.46 11.26 -31.23
N GLU A 38 16.53 10.53 -30.89
CA GLU A 38 17.65 10.28 -31.81
C GLU A 38 17.40 9.06 -32.71
N ILE A 39 16.35 8.27 -32.42
CA ILE A 39 15.92 7.19 -33.33
C ILE A 39 15.33 7.84 -34.59
N PRO A 40 15.84 7.52 -35.79
CA PRO A 40 15.29 8.05 -37.03
C PRO A 40 13.82 7.67 -37.23
N ASP A 41 13.00 8.60 -37.71
CA ASP A 41 11.57 8.35 -38.02
C ASP A 41 11.38 7.23 -39.08
N ASP A 42 12.40 6.97 -39.90
CA ASP A 42 12.42 5.93 -40.93
C ASP A 42 13.21 4.67 -40.52
N ILE A 43 13.44 4.47 -39.21
CA ILE A 43 14.15 3.31 -38.68
C ILE A 43 13.51 2.00 -39.17
N ALA A 44 14.35 1.13 -39.73
CA ALA A 44 13.89 -0.13 -40.31
C ALA A 44 14.81 -1.28 -39.91
N ALA A 45 14.23 -2.44 -39.61
CA ALA A 45 14.98 -3.67 -39.44
C ALA A 45 15.57 -4.09 -40.80
N LYS A 46 16.90 -4.06 -40.93
CA LYS A 46 17.65 -4.57 -42.09
C LYS A 46 17.78 -6.09 -42.04
N GLU A 47 18.00 -6.64 -40.86
CA GLU A 47 18.13 -8.08 -40.64
C GLU A 47 17.46 -8.48 -39.33
N ILE A 48 16.76 -9.61 -39.33
CA ILE A 48 16.14 -10.21 -38.17
C ILE A 48 16.64 -11.66 -38.09
N ALA A 49 17.47 -11.94 -37.07
CA ALA A 49 18.11 -13.23 -36.87
C ALA A 49 17.61 -13.87 -35.57
N PRO A 50 16.54 -14.70 -35.62
CA PRO A 50 16.07 -15.44 -34.47
C PRO A 50 17.02 -16.59 -34.12
N ASN A 51 17.17 -16.87 -32.83
CA ASN A 51 17.92 -18.01 -32.29
C ASN A 51 17.11 -18.72 -31.19
N SER A 52 17.73 -19.64 -30.46
CA SER A 52 17.06 -20.42 -29.41
C SER A 52 16.63 -19.60 -28.19
N GLU A 53 17.31 -18.49 -27.91
CA GLU A 53 17.12 -17.68 -26.70
C GLU A 53 16.33 -16.39 -26.97
N GLY A 54 16.33 -15.91 -28.21
CA GLY A 54 15.70 -14.66 -28.59
C GLY A 54 15.85 -14.31 -30.06
N VAL A 55 15.89 -13.00 -30.33
CA VAL A 55 16.07 -12.44 -31.67
C VAL A 55 17.09 -11.31 -31.64
N GLU A 56 17.98 -11.31 -32.63
CA GLU A 56 18.87 -10.19 -32.92
C GLU A 56 18.30 -9.39 -34.10
N ILE A 57 18.37 -8.06 -34.00
CA ILE A 57 17.89 -7.14 -35.04
C ILE A 57 19.02 -6.17 -35.39
N LEU A 58 19.35 -6.11 -36.69
CA LEU A 58 20.20 -5.06 -37.25
C LEU A 58 19.30 -3.97 -37.83
N TRP A 59 19.51 -2.73 -37.40
CA TRP A 59 18.71 -1.58 -37.80
C TRP A 59 19.33 -0.77 -38.95
N SER A 60 18.55 0.12 -39.56
CA SER A 60 18.95 0.92 -40.71
C SER A 60 20.10 1.88 -40.39
N ASP A 61 20.20 2.33 -39.15
CA ASP A 61 21.28 3.15 -38.56
C ASP A 61 22.53 2.33 -38.16
N ALA A 62 22.56 1.04 -38.49
CA ALA A 62 23.59 0.06 -38.11
C ALA A 62 23.62 -0.32 -36.61
N HIS A 63 22.66 0.13 -35.81
CA HIS A 63 22.49 -0.33 -34.44
C HIS A 63 22.12 -1.81 -34.40
N LYS A 64 22.57 -2.52 -33.36
CA LYS A 64 22.24 -3.93 -33.12
C LYS A 64 21.53 -4.08 -31.79
N SER A 65 20.34 -4.65 -31.82
CA SER A 65 19.57 -4.98 -30.63
C SER A 65 19.42 -6.47 -30.46
N SER A 66 19.28 -6.93 -29.21
CA SER A 66 19.00 -8.32 -28.87
C SER A 66 17.89 -8.36 -27.83
N TYR A 67 16.91 -9.24 -28.04
CA TYR A 67 15.75 -9.42 -27.17
C TYR A 67 15.52 -10.90 -26.89
N SER A 68 15.41 -11.27 -25.62
CA SER A 68 15.05 -12.64 -25.26
C SER A 68 13.58 -12.93 -25.58
N TRP A 69 13.26 -14.20 -25.82
CA TRP A 69 11.86 -14.61 -26.01
C TRP A 69 10.98 -14.26 -24.81
N ALA A 70 11.51 -14.38 -23.59
CA ALA A 70 10.82 -14.01 -22.36
C ALA A 70 10.51 -12.50 -22.28
N TRP A 71 11.46 -11.65 -22.71
CA TRP A 71 11.24 -10.21 -22.76
C TRP A 71 10.17 -9.83 -23.78
N LEU A 72 10.22 -10.42 -24.98
CA LEU A 72 9.22 -10.18 -26.03
C LEU A 72 7.82 -10.63 -25.59
N GLN A 73 7.71 -11.81 -24.99
CA GLN A 73 6.44 -12.34 -24.47
C GLN A 73 5.86 -11.49 -23.34
N SER A 74 6.70 -10.90 -22.48
CA SER A 74 6.21 -10.03 -21.41
C SER A 74 5.86 -8.62 -21.92
N THR A 75 6.61 -8.07 -22.87
CA THR A 75 6.51 -6.66 -23.27
C THR A 75 5.52 -6.39 -24.40
N LEU A 76 5.38 -7.32 -25.37
CA LEU A 76 4.59 -7.06 -26.57
C LEU A 76 3.07 -7.18 -26.36
N PRO A 77 2.26 -6.46 -27.16
CA PRO A 77 0.80 -6.58 -27.13
C PRO A 77 0.33 -8.04 -27.30
N GLY A 78 -0.59 -8.48 -26.45
CA GLY A 78 -1.10 -9.87 -26.44
C GLY A 78 -0.25 -10.84 -25.60
N GLY A 79 0.89 -10.39 -25.08
CA GLY A 79 1.69 -11.14 -24.12
C GLY A 79 1.05 -11.25 -22.74
N GLU A 80 1.15 -12.41 -22.09
CA GLU A 80 0.72 -12.62 -20.71
C GLU A 80 1.82 -12.14 -19.76
N ASN A 81 1.65 -11.01 -19.07
CA ASN A 81 2.47 -10.74 -17.88
C ASN A 81 1.63 -11.14 -16.65
N LYS A 82 1.64 -12.44 -16.35
CA LYS A 82 0.80 -13.05 -15.32
C LYS A 82 1.33 -12.84 -13.89
N THR A 83 2.55 -12.36 -13.72
CA THR A 83 3.30 -12.67 -12.49
C THR A 83 3.43 -11.52 -11.50
N LEU A 84 3.27 -10.25 -11.90
CA LEU A 84 3.58 -9.10 -11.03
C LEU A 84 2.55 -7.95 -11.09
N SER A 85 1.27 -8.29 -11.23
CA SER A 85 0.21 -7.27 -11.05
C SER A 85 0.06 -6.92 -9.57
N ASN A 86 -0.07 -5.63 -9.28
CA ASN A 86 -0.35 -5.09 -7.94
C ASN A 86 -1.68 -5.58 -7.32
N ASP A 87 -2.46 -6.39 -8.04
CA ASP A 87 -3.81 -6.80 -7.63
C ASP A 87 -3.98 -8.31 -7.44
N VAL A 88 -2.98 -9.11 -7.75
CA VAL A 88 -3.02 -10.57 -7.56
C VAL A 88 -2.82 -10.92 -6.07
N GLY A 89 -3.58 -11.91 -5.58
CA GLY A 89 -3.36 -12.52 -4.27
C GLY A 89 -4.11 -11.90 -3.07
N LYS A 90 -4.75 -10.74 -3.23
CA LYS A 90 -5.54 -10.11 -2.15
C LYS A 90 -6.71 -10.99 -1.72
N ARG A 91 -6.85 -11.29 -0.42
CA ARG A 91 -7.95 -12.07 0.16
C ARG A 91 -8.79 -11.20 1.07
N PHE A 92 -10.08 -11.08 0.78
CA PHE A 92 -11.01 -10.43 1.69
C PHE A 92 -11.14 -11.21 2.99
N TRP A 93 -11.29 -10.49 4.08
CA TRP A 93 -11.53 -11.08 5.39
C TRP A 93 -12.57 -10.29 6.18
N ASN A 94 -13.03 -10.93 7.25
CA ASN A 94 -14.00 -10.39 8.19
C ASN A 94 -13.56 -10.83 9.61
N SER A 95 -14.40 -10.70 10.63
CA SER A 95 -14.04 -11.01 12.02
C SER A 95 -13.51 -12.44 12.24
N SER A 96 -13.78 -13.39 11.32
CA SER A 96 -13.25 -14.75 11.41
C SER A 96 -11.73 -14.84 11.26
N ILE A 97 -11.06 -13.79 10.77
CA ILE A 97 -9.59 -13.76 10.69
C ILE A 97 -8.93 -13.88 12.06
N ALA A 98 -9.65 -13.58 13.14
CA ALA A 98 -9.18 -13.77 14.50
C ALA A 98 -8.68 -15.20 14.80
N ALA A 99 -9.22 -16.21 14.12
CA ALA A 99 -8.82 -17.60 14.29
C ALA A 99 -7.42 -17.92 13.72
N SER A 100 -6.94 -17.13 12.77
CA SER A 100 -5.65 -17.32 12.11
C SER A 100 -5.16 -15.97 11.57
N ALA A 101 -4.91 -15.04 12.49
CA ALA A 101 -4.41 -13.73 12.12
C ALA A 101 -2.98 -13.87 11.55
N PRO A 102 -2.63 -13.18 10.45
CA PRO A 102 -1.30 -13.25 9.85
C PRO A 102 -0.25 -12.77 10.85
N GLU A 103 0.76 -13.60 11.09
CA GLU A 103 1.84 -13.34 12.04
C GLU A 103 3.15 -13.96 11.55
N VAL A 104 4.27 -13.31 11.89
CA VAL A 104 5.66 -13.75 11.67
C VAL A 104 6.51 -13.47 12.91
N ALA A 105 7.64 -14.16 13.07
CA ALA A 105 8.58 -13.88 14.16
C ALA A 105 9.55 -12.74 13.80
N PHE A 106 9.85 -11.87 14.76
CA PHE A 106 10.81 -10.78 14.59
C PHE A 106 12.19 -11.26 14.11
N GLU A 107 12.68 -12.36 14.69
CA GLU A 107 13.99 -12.93 14.35
C GLU A 107 14.09 -13.40 12.90
N ASP A 108 13.01 -13.97 12.35
CA ASP A 108 12.95 -14.40 10.95
C ASP A 108 12.96 -13.20 10.00
N VAL A 109 12.20 -12.15 10.35
CA VAL A 109 12.12 -10.91 9.54
C VAL A 109 13.44 -10.17 9.51
N MET A 110 14.14 -10.10 10.65
CA MET A 110 15.39 -9.36 10.80
C MET A 110 16.63 -10.17 10.39
N ASN A 111 16.48 -11.40 9.93
CA ASN A 111 17.60 -12.23 9.48
C ASN A 111 18.15 -11.73 8.14
N THR A 112 19.30 -11.04 8.15
CA THR A 112 19.90 -10.49 6.93
C THR A 112 20.47 -11.56 5.98
N ASN A 113 20.66 -12.80 6.44
CA ASN A 113 21.18 -13.90 5.64
C ASN A 113 20.07 -14.68 4.93
N ASP A 114 18.81 -14.52 5.35
CA ASP A 114 17.65 -15.18 4.74
C ASP A 114 16.49 -14.20 4.58
N LYS A 115 16.14 -13.89 3.33
CA LYS A 115 15.03 -12.97 3.02
C LYS A 115 13.65 -13.59 3.23
N SER A 116 13.55 -14.89 3.51
CA SER A 116 12.27 -15.60 3.60
C SER A 116 11.31 -15.01 4.64
N GLY A 117 11.80 -14.59 5.81
CA GLY A 117 10.98 -13.97 6.84
C GLY A 117 10.42 -12.60 6.43
N MET A 118 11.24 -11.76 5.79
CA MET A 118 10.79 -10.48 5.23
C MET A 118 9.83 -10.69 4.04
N ALA A 119 10.08 -11.70 3.22
CA ALA A 119 9.20 -12.07 2.12
C ALA A 119 7.82 -12.47 2.66
N ASP A 120 7.76 -13.33 3.67
CA ASP A 120 6.52 -13.77 4.31
C ASP A 120 5.78 -12.62 5.02
N LEU A 121 6.48 -11.72 5.71
CA LEU A 121 5.88 -10.51 6.29
C LEU A 121 5.19 -9.66 5.22
N THR A 122 5.94 -9.30 4.18
CA THR A 122 5.43 -8.42 3.12
C THR A 122 4.33 -9.08 2.31
N ASP A 123 4.42 -10.39 2.05
CA ASP A 123 3.38 -11.13 1.33
C ASP A 123 2.09 -11.24 2.15
N LYS A 124 2.18 -11.57 3.45
CA LYS A 124 1.01 -11.56 4.35
C LYS A 124 0.32 -10.20 4.38
N ILE A 125 1.08 -9.11 4.45
CA ILE A 125 0.52 -7.75 4.36
C ILE A 125 -0.13 -7.53 2.98
N ARG A 126 0.45 -7.99 1.88
CA ARG A 126 -0.16 -7.85 0.54
C ARG A 126 -1.46 -8.64 0.40
N VAL A 127 -1.49 -9.86 0.94
CA VAL A 127 -2.64 -10.77 0.87
C VAL A 127 -3.76 -10.30 1.80
N TYR A 128 -3.46 -10.04 3.07
CA TYR A 128 -4.44 -9.75 4.12
C TYR A 128 -4.55 -8.26 4.45
N GLY A 129 -3.63 -7.41 4.02
CA GLY A 129 -3.63 -5.98 4.38
C GLY A 129 -3.02 -5.70 5.76
N PHE A 130 -2.64 -6.71 6.54
CA PHE A 130 -1.91 -6.54 7.79
C PHE A 130 -1.12 -7.79 8.15
N CYS A 131 -0.18 -7.66 9.07
CA CYS A 131 0.54 -8.76 9.70
C CYS A 131 1.03 -8.34 11.08
N PHE A 132 1.08 -9.28 12.01
CA PHE A 132 1.76 -9.09 13.28
C PHE A 132 3.22 -9.57 13.19
N VAL A 133 4.13 -8.86 13.85
CA VAL A 133 5.50 -9.30 14.09
C VAL A 133 5.63 -9.59 15.58
N ALA A 134 5.69 -10.88 15.92
CA ALA A 134 5.76 -11.37 17.29
C ALA A 134 7.20 -11.39 17.81
N ASN A 135 7.35 -11.41 19.13
CA ASN A 135 8.62 -11.46 19.84
C ASN A 135 9.58 -10.31 19.50
N THR A 136 9.04 -9.14 19.12
CA THR A 136 9.84 -7.92 18.95
C THR A 136 10.30 -7.40 20.32
N PRO A 137 11.57 -6.99 20.50
CA PRO A 137 11.98 -6.32 21.72
C PRO A 137 11.11 -5.10 22.01
N LYS A 138 10.66 -4.95 23.26
CA LYS A 138 9.69 -3.93 23.71
C LYS A 138 10.31 -2.54 23.81
N THR A 139 11.02 -2.11 22.78
CA THR A 139 11.71 -0.83 22.73
C THR A 139 11.39 -0.06 21.44
N PRO A 140 11.42 1.28 21.48
CA PRO A 140 11.31 2.12 20.29
C PRO A 140 12.34 1.74 19.21
N GLU A 141 13.58 1.48 19.60
CA GLU A 141 14.71 1.26 18.70
C GLU A 141 14.52 0.01 17.84
N ALA A 142 14.14 -1.12 18.45
CA ALA A 142 13.87 -2.36 17.72
C ALA A 142 12.68 -2.21 16.76
N THR A 143 11.69 -1.39 17.14
CA THR A 143 10.54 -1.09 16.29
C THR A 143 10.96 -0.24 15.10
N ASN A 144 11.78 0.79 15.32
CA ASN A 144 12.28 1.63 14.24
C ASN A 144 13.14 0.83 13.27
N GLU A 145 14.04 -0.02 13.78
CA GLU A 145 14.89 -0.91 12.97
C GLU A 145 14.04 -1.85 12.10
N LEU A 146 12.98 -2.44 12.67
CA LEU A 146 12.01 -3.25 11.92
C LEU A 146 11.36 -2.45 10.79
N LEU A 147 10.90 -1.22 11.04
CA LEU A 147 10.26 -0.40 10.00
C LEU A 147 11.26 0.02 8.92
N GLU A 148 12.46 0.45 9.29
CA GLU A 148 13.52 0.83 8.34
C GLU A 148 13.99 -0.36 7.49
N SER A 149 13.91 -1.59 8.01
CA SER A 149 14.19 -2.81 7.23
C SER A 149 13.17 -3.05 6.12
N ILE A 150 11.94 -2.55 6.29
CA ILE A 150 10.89 -2.59 5.25
C ILE A 150 11.12 -1.46 4.26
N GLY A 151 11.18 -0.22 4.73
CA GLY A 151 11.41 0.96 3.91
C GLY A 151 11.61 2.24 4.74
N PRO A 152 11.95 3.37 4.11
CA PRO A 152 12.19 4.63 4.82
C PRO A 152 10.96 5.06 5.62
N VAL A 153 11.17 5.38 6.90
CA VAL A 153 10.09 5.96 7.73
C VAL A 153 9.73 7.35 7.17
N ARG A 154 8.47 7.52 6.80
CA ARG A 154 7.95 8.77 6.25
C ARG A 154 7.92 9.84 7.33
N HIS A 155 8.72 10.89 7.14
CA HIS A 155 8.64 12.08 7.98
C HIS A 155 7.39 12.89 7.64
N THR A 156 6.63 13.28 8.67
CA THR A 156 5.41 14.08 8.56
C THR A 156 5.52 15.33 9.45
N HIS A 157 4.50 16.18 9.42
CA HIS A 157 4.42 17.32 10.34
C HIS A 157 4.27 16.91 11.82
N TYR A 158 3.93 15.65 12.11
CA TYR A 158 3.94 15.10 13.45
C TYR A 158 5.29 14.51 13.88
N GLY A 159 6.29 14.51 12.97
CA GLY A 159 7.58 13.82 13.10
C GLY A 159 7.69 12.62 12.15
N GLY A 160 8.80 11.87 12.28
CA GLY A 160 9.02 10.59 11.62
C GLY A 160 8.50 9.43 12.47
N PHE A 161 9.40 8.60 12.97
CA PHE A 161 9.09 7.60 13.99
C PHE A 161 8.51 8.28 15.23
N TYR A 162 7.38 7.77 15.73
CA TYR A 162 6.71 8.29 16.92
C TYR A 162 6.87 7.32 18.09
N ASP A 163 7.03 7.90 19.28
CA ASP A 163 6.98 7.23 20.59
C ASP A 163 6.30 8.21 21.54
N PHE A 164 5.11 7.85 22.03
CA PHE A 164 4.33 8.75 22.84
C PHE A 164 3.50 8.03 23.91
N VAL A 165 3.22 8.79 24.96
CA VAL A 165 2.14 8.54 25.91
C VAL A 165 1.07 9.59 25.62
N PRO A 166 -0.22 9.23 25.45
CA PRO A 166 -1.30 10.18 25.28
C PRO A 166 -1.35 11.18 26.47
N ASP A 167 -0.80 12.37 26.26
CA ASP A 167 -0.70 13.45 27.26
C ASP A 167 -1.46 14.72 26.82
N LEU A 168 -2.24 14.63 25.73
CA LEU A 168 -2.99 15.73 25.11
C LEU A 168 -2.11 16.91 24.61
N ALA A 169 -0.79 16.74 24.46
CA ALA A 169 0.09 17.85 24.04
C ALA A 169 -0.03 18.23 22.55
N LYS A 170 -0.65 17.38 21.71
CA LYS A 170 -0.90 17.66 20.28
C LYS A 170 -2.40 17.76 20.01
N ALA A 171 -2.80 18.67 19.12
CA ALA A 171 -4.20 18.88 18.74
C ALA A 171 -4.68 17.80 17.75
N ASP A 172 -4.67 16.54 18.18
CA ASP A 172 -5.07 15.37 17.40
C ASP A 172 -5.78 14.37 18.32
N THR A 173 -6.94 13.86 17.87
CA THR A 173 -7.83 12.98 18.64
C THR A 173 -7.15 11.67 19.04
N ALA A 174 -6.12 11.24 18.31
CA ALA A 174 -5.30 10.07 18.64
C ALA A 174 -4.58 10.20 20.01
N TYR A 175 -4.31 11.43 20.47
CA TYR A 175 -3.65 11.72 21.76
C TYR A 175 -4.61 11.84 22.94
N THR A 176 -5.88 11.47 22.77
CA THR A 176 -6.88 11.38 23.85
C THR A 176 -6.98 9.95 24.39
N ASN A 177 -7.83 9.72 25.42
CA ASN A 177 -8.19 8.37 25.89
C ASN A 177 -9.54 7.88 25.31
N LEU A 178 -10.11 8.63 24.38
CA LEU A 178 -11.40 8.33 23.77
C LEU A 178 -11.29 7.18 22.75
N ALA A 179 -12.41 6.50 22.55
CA ALA A 179 -12.55 5.51 21.50
C ALA A 179 -12.38 6.18 20.12
N LEU A 180 -11.70 5.49 19.21
CA LEU A 180 -11.56 5.89 17.83
C LEU A 180 -12.32 4.89 16.96
N ALA A 181 -13.26 5.40 16.17
CA ALA A 181 -13.97 4.59 15.18
C ALA A 181 -13.01 4.11 14.09
N ALA A 182 -13.42 3.12 13.29
CA ALA A 182 -12.63 2.64 12.16
C ALA A 182 -12.32 3.77 11.17
N HIS A 183 -11.05 4.06 10.94
CA HIS A 183 -10.55 5.09 10.03
C HIS A 183 -9.26 4.67 9.30
N THR A 184 -8.90 5.42 8.27
CA THR A 184 -7.58 5.39 7.62
C THR A 184 -6.85 6.67 7.93
N ASP A 185 -5.55 6.62 8.21
CA ASP A 185 -4.78 7.79 8.61
C ASP A 185 -4.33 8.63 7.43
N THR A 186 -4.03 9.89 7.72
CA THR A 186 -3.43 10.85 6.78
C THR A 186 -4.28 11.11 5.53
N THR A 187 -5.61 11.12 5.70
CA THR A 187 -6.52 11.40 4.59
C THR A 187 -6.43 12.85 4.10
N TYR A 188 -5.62 13.70 4.72
CA TYR A 188 -5.30 15.04 4.24
C TYR A 188 -4.06 15.10 3.33
N PHE A 189 -3.33 14.00 3.09
CA PHE A 189 -2.27 13.96 2.08
C PHE A 189 -2.82 13.57 0.70
N THR A 190 -2.24 14.17 -0.37
CA THR A 190 -2.41 13.72 -1.77
C THR A 190 -2.12 12.22 -1.89
N GLU A 191 -0.99 11.80 -1.32
CA GLU A 191 -0.64 10.40 -1.10
C GLU A 191 -0.65 10.13 0.41
N PRO A 192 -1.72 9.53 0.96
CA PRO A 192 -1.74 9.03 2.33
C PRO A 192 -0.64 8.02 2.54
N ALA A 193 -0.15 7.90 3.78
CA ALA A 193 0.80 6.87 4.15
C ALA A 193 0.31 5.49 3.68
N GLY A 194 1.19 4.75 3.00
CA GLY A 194 0.86 3.43 2.45
C GLY A 194 0.77 2.37 3.54
N MET A 195 1.70 2.45 4.50
CA MET A 195 1.78 1.55 5.65
C MET A 195 1.77 2.34 6.94
N GLN A 196 1.24 1.73 8.00
CA GLN A 196 1.33 2.21 9.36
C GLN A 196 1.65 1.05 10.30
N ALA A 197 2.34 1.35 11.39
CA ALA A 197 2.66 0.37 12.41
C ALA A 197 2.35 0.85 13.83
N PHE A 198 1.94 -0.08 14.69
CA PHE A 198 1.76 0.15 16.11
C PHE A 198 2.49 -0.91 16.93
N HIS A 199 3.29 -0.47 17.89
CA HIS A 199 3.86 -1.32 18.92
C HIS A 199 3.55 -0.72 20.29
N MET A 200 2.73 -1.41 21.07
CA MET A 200 2.47 -1.01 22.44
C MET A 200 3.66 -1.41 23.31
N LEU A 201 4.34 -0.46 23.94
CA LEU A 201 5.51 -0.75 24.79
C LEU A 201 5.10 -1.06 26.23
N SER A 202 4.06 -0.38 26.71
CA SER A 202 3.48 -0.62 28.02
C SER A 202 2.03 -0.12 28.09
N HIS A 203 1.23 -0.74 28.95
CA HIS A 203 -0.10 -0.27 29.34
C HIS A 203 -0.29 -0.53 30.83
N THR A 204 -0.14 0.51 31.65
CA THR A 204 -0.17 0.40 33.11
C THR A 204 -1.42 1.07 33.70
N PRO A 205 -2.01 0.52 34.77
CA PRO A 205 -3.19 1.11 35.41
C PRO A 205 -2.93 2.52 35.97
N PRO A 206 -3.99 3.31 36.24
CA PRO A 206 -3.86 4.54 37.02
C PRO A 206 -3.21 4.28 38.38
N PRO A 207 -2.42 5.23 38.94
CA PRO A 207 -1.67 5.04 40.20
C PRO A 207 -2.50 4.57 41.41
N ASN A 208 -3.82 4.81 41.38
CA ASN A 208 -4.73 4.57 42.50
C ASN A 208 -5.83 3.53 42.20
N GLN A 209 -5.72 2.76 41.12
CA GLN A 209 -6.68 1.70 40.79
C GLN A 209 -5.95 0.46 40.23
N PRO A 210 -5.81 -0.63 41.01
CA PRO A 210 -5.37 -1.90 40.45
C PRO A 210 -6.49 -2.47 39.58
N SER A 211 -6.27 -2.50 38.26
CA SER A 211 -7.17 -3.12 37.30
C SER A 211 -6.71 -4.55 36.99
N ALA A 212 -7.64 -5.48 36.79
CA ALA A 212 -7.34 -6.78 36.21
C ALA A 212 -6.75 -6.63 34.79
N GLU A 213 -5.95 -7.60 34.31
CA GLU A 213 -5.50 -7.64 32.92
C GLU A 213 -6.72 -7.57 31.97
N GLY A 214 -6.67 -6.65 30.99
CA GLY A 214 -7.77 -6.39 30.05
C GLY A 214 -8.88 -5.46 30.55
N ALA A 215 -8.90 -5.08 31.84
CA ALA A 215 -9.90 -4.15 32.37
C ALA A 215 -9.65 -2.67 32.01
N LEU A 216 -8.46 -2.34 31.51
CA LEU A 216 -8.10 -0.97 31.11
C LEU A 216 -8.65 -0.56 29.75
N GLY A 217 -9.29 -1.46 29.00
CA GLY A 217 -9.76 -1.19 27.64
C GLY A 217 -8.60 -1.03 26.63
N GLY A 218 -8.81 -0.24 25.58
CA GLY A 218 -7.77 0.05 24.57
C GLY A 218 -7.54 -1.06 23.55
N GLN A 219 -8.51 -1.96 23.42
CA GLN A 219 -8.53 -2.98 22.38
C GLN A 219 -8.43 -2.30 21.02
N SER A 220 -7.59 -2.86 20.15
CA SER A 220 -7.41 -2.41 18.78
C SER A 220 -8.49 -3.02 17.89
N LEU A 221 -8.92 -2.24 16.90
CA LEU A 221 -9.88 -2.64 15.87
C LEU A 221 -9.19 -2.65 14.52
N LEU A 222 -9.46 -3.67 13.72
CA LEU A 222 -9.20 -3.68 12.29
C LEU A 222 -10.47 -4.03 11.50
N VAL A 223 -10.67 -3.37 10.36
CA VAL A 223 -11.74 -3.65 9.40
C VAL A 223 -11.15 -3.69 7.99
N ASP A 224 -11.39 -4.75 7.23
CA ASP A 224 -11.00 -4.82 5.81
C ASP A 224 -11.89 -3.89 4.99
N GLY A 225 -11.40 -2.69 4.70
CA GLY A 225 -12.12 -1.70 3.90
C GLY A 225 -12.43 -2.20 2.49
N PHE A 226 -11.63 -3.12 1.95
CA PHE A 226 -11.92 -3.70 0.65
C PHE A 226 -13.07 -4.71 0.71
N TYR A 227 -13.13 -5.51 1.77
CA TYR A 227 -14.29 -6.38 2.01
C TYR A 227 -15.56 -5.57 2.27
N ALA A 228 -15.47 -4.50 3.07
CA ALA A 228 -16.59 -3.58 3.32
C ALA A 228 -17.08 -2.95 2.01
N ALA A 229 -16.18 -2.50 1.13
CA ALA A 229 -16.52 -1.94 -0.17
C ALA A 229 -17.15 -2.97 -1.11
N HIS A 230 -16.66 -4.21 -1.07
CA HIS A 230 -17.30 -5.33 -1.78
C HIS A 230 -18.73 -5.58 -1.28
N ARG A 231 -18.97 -5.55 0.03
CA ARG A 231 -20.30 -5.69 0.62
C ARG A 231 -21.21 -4.53 0.22
N LEU A 232 -20.74 -3.29 0.31
CA LEU A 232 -21.51 -2.12 -0.11
C LEU A 232 -21.94 -2.25 -1.56
N ARG A 233 -21.02 -2.61 -2.46
CA ARG A 233 -21.32 -2.84 -3.89
C ARG A 233 -22.39 -3.91 -4.12
N ARG A 234 -22.47 -4.93 -3.26
CA ARG A 234 -23.48 -6.00 -3.38
C ARG A 234 -24.82 -5.62 -2.77
N GLU A 235 -24.81 -4.93 -1.63
CA GLU A 235 -26.00 -4.59 -0.86
C GLU A 235 -26.69 -3.32 -1.39
N SER A 236 -25.92 -2.36 -1.90
CA SER A 236 -26.39 -1.11 -2.46
C SER A 236 -25.40 -0.59 -3.52
N PRO A 237 -25.53 -1.05 -4.79
CA PRO A 237 -24.67 -0.61 -5.89
C PRO A 237 -24.69 0.91 -6.09
N ASP A 238 -25.81 1.56 -5.81
CA ASP A 238 -25.97 3.01 -5.95
C ASP A 238 -25.16 3.75 -4.88
N ASP A 239 -25.24 3.35 -3.60
CA ASP A 239 -24.40 3.92 -2.53
C ASP A 239 -22.91 3.73 -2.80
N PHE A 240 -22.53 2.56 -3.32
CA PHE A 240 -21.16 2.31 -3.74
C PHE A 240 -20.72 3.26 -4.86
N ASN A 241 -21.59 3.53 -5.84
CA ASN A 241 -21.30 4.46 -6.93
C ASN A 241 -21.18 5.91 -6.43
N VAL A 242 -22.02 6.32 -5.47
CA VAL A 242 -21.95 7.64 -4.83
C VAL A 242 -20.61 7.84 -4.16
N LEU A 243 -20.19 6.90 -3.31
CA LEU A 243 -18.90 6.99 -2.58
C LEU A 243 -17.66 6.86 -3.48
N ARG A 244 -17.81 6.35 -4.71
CA ARG A 244 -16.75 6.35 -5.73
C ARG A 244 -16.66 7.67 -6.51
N LYS A 245 -17.78 8.37 -6.68
CA LYS A 245 -17.88 9.56 -7.55
C LYS A 245 -17.74 10.87 -6.77
N ALA A 246 -18.39 10.97 -5.61
CA ALA A 246 -18.38 12.17 -4.78
C ALA A 246 -16.97 12.42 -4.26
N ARG A 247 -16.37 13.55 -4.63
CA ARG A 247 -15.03 13.96 -4.21
C ARG A 247 -15.15 14.83 -2.97
N ILE A 248 -14.60 14.35 -1.86
CA ILE A 248 -14.69 15.03 -0.57
C ILE A 248 -13.34 15.72 -0.26
N PRO A 249 -13.33 16.96 0.26
CA PRO A 249 -12.11 17.58 0.76
C PRO A 249 -11.70 16.96 2.11
N TRP A 250 -10.40 16.95 2.38
CA TRP A 250 -9.80 16.43 3.60
C TRP A 250 -8.69 17.39 4.03
N HIS A 251 -8.47 17.58 5.32
CA HIS A 251 -7.46 18.54 5.77
C HIS A 251 -6.92 18.26 7.18
N ALA A 252 -5.69 18.70 7.41
CA ALA A 252 -5.11 18.88 8.74
C ALA A 252 -4.66 20.34 8.83
N SER A 253 -5.40 21.15 9.59
CA SER A 253 -5.17 22.61 9.65
C SER A 253 -5.30 23.18 11.07
N GLY A 254 -5.31 22.32 12.09
CA GLY A 254 -5.52 22.72 13.48
C GLY A 254 -4.26 23.16 14.23
N ASN A 255 -3.08 22.74 13.78
CA ASN A 255 -1.80 23.07 14.42
C ASN A 255 -1.20 24.37 13.84
N GLU A 256 -0.52 25.16 14.67
CA GLU A 256 0.15 26.38 14.24
C GLU A 256 1.18 26.08 13.14
N GLY A 257 1.12 26.84 12.04
CA GLY A 257 1.99 26.65 10.88
C GLY A 257 1.64 25.44 9.99
N ILE A 258 0.57 24.69 10.30
CA ILE A 258 0.14 23.51 9.52
C ILE A 258 -1.16 23.83 8.77
N ALA A 259 -1.13 23.69 7.45
CA ALA A 259 -2.30 23.83 6.58
C ALA A 259 -2.20 22.82 5.41
N ILE A 260 -2.43 21.55 5.72
CA ILE A 260 -2.24 20.44 4.78
C ILE A 260 -3.58 20.02 4.21
N ALA A 261 -3.66 19.93 2.89
CA ALA A 261 -4.78 19.36 2.16
C ALA A 261 -4.26 18.65 0.89
N PRO A 262 -4.99 17.67 0.33
CA PRO A 262 -4.62 17.04 -0.93
C PRO A 262 -4.67 18.02 -2.12
N ASP A 263 -4.00 17.68 -3.22
CA ASP A 263 -3.98 18.44 -4.49
C ASP A 263 -5.38 18.63 -5.12
N LYS A 264 -6.32 17.75 -4.78
CA LYS A 264 -7.73 17.79 -5.16
C LYS A 264 -8.58 17.03 -4.15
N ALA A 265 -9.89 17.21 -4.20
CA ALA A 265 -10.81 16.38 -3.43
C ALA A 265 -10.79 14.91 -3.94
N TYR A 266 -10.83 13.95 -3.02
CA TYR A 266 -10.77 12.51 -3.31
C TYR A 266 -12.05 11.80 -2.84
N PRO A 267 -12.50 10.75 -3.56
CA PRO A 267 -13.62 9.95 -3.12
C PRO A 267 -13.25 9.05 -1.94
N VAL A 268 -14.26 8.53 -1.24
CA VAL A 268 -14.07 7.56 -0.15
C VAL A 268 -13.56 6.22 -0.69
N ILE A 269 -14.02 5.81 -1.87
CA ILE A 269 -13.64 4.54 -2.50
C ILE A 269 -12.99 4.82 -3.85
N GLU A 270 -11.68 4.59 -3.96
CA GLU A 270 -10.96 4.64 -5.24
C GLU A 270 -10.87 3.25 -5.85
N ALA A 271 -11.40 3.11 -7.07
CA ALA A 271 -11.47 1.83 -7.77
C ALA A 271 -11.40 1.98 -9.29
N ARG A 272 -10.73 1.04 -9.97
CA ARG A 272 -10.77 0.88 -11.43
C ARG A 272 -11.65 -0.32 -11.76
N GLY A 273 -12.90 -0.07 -12.15
CA GLY A 273 -13.89 -1.13 -12.36
C GLY A 273 -14.16 -1.92 -11.08
N ARG A 274 -13.83 -3.22 -11.07
CA ARG A 274 -13.99 -4.07 -9.87
C ARG A 274 -12.81 -4.03 -8.91
N MET A 275 -11.70 -3.43 -9.33
CA MET A 275 -10.41 -3.43 -8.64
C MET A 275 -10.33 -2.26 -7.68
N LEU A 276 -10.30 -2.55 -6.38
CA LEU A 276 -10.19 -1.56 -5.32
C LEU A 276 -8.72 -1.13 -5.17
N HIS A 277 -8.49 0.17 -5.13
CA HIS A 277 -7.17 0.76 -5.06
C HIS A 277 -6.88 1.35 -3.68
N ARG A 278 -7.82 2.15 -3.14
CA ARG A 278 -7.65 2.84 -1.85
C ARG A 278 -9.01 3.15 -1.23
N ILE A 279 -9.07 3.07 0.10
CA ILE A 279 -10.15 3.59 0.92
C ILE A 279 -9.63 4.86 1.62
N ARG A 280 -10.44 5.92 1.62
CA ARG A 280 -10.16 7.16 2.33
C ARG A 280 -11.35 7.48 3.24
N TRP A 281 -11.21 7.16 4.52
CA TRP A 281 -12.28 7.32 5.48
C TRP A 281 -11.72 7.72 6.84
N ASN A 282 -11.80 9.01 7.16
CA ASN A 282 -11.55 9.52 8.49
C ASN A 282 -12.50 10.70 8.74
N ASN A 283 -13.46 10.55 9.65
CA ASN A 283 -14.44 11.61 9.90
C ASN A 283 -13.77 12.89 10.44
N ASP A 284 -12.68 12.77 11.18
CA ASP A 284 -12.04 13.89 11.87
C ASP A 284 -11.19 14.74 10.90
N ASP A 285 -10.65 14.12 9.84
CA ASP A 285 -9.93 14.80 8.76
C ASP A 285 -10.87 15.39 7.69
N ARG A 286 -12.17 15.02 7.70
CA ARG A 286 -13.10 15.29 6.60
C ARG A 286 -13.54 16.75 6.60
N GLY A 287 -13.34 17.41 5.45
CA GLY A 287 -13.86 18.75 5.22
C GLY A 287 -15.37 18.78 4.92
N VAL A 288 -15.84 19.93 4.43
CA VAL A 288 -17.25 20.15 4.10
C VAL A 288 -17.66 19.31 2.87
N VAL A 289 -18.79 18.61 2.97
CA VAL A 289 -19.37 17.91 1.81
C VAL A 289 -19.75 18.96 0.76
N PRO A 290 -19.28 18.83 -0.50
CA PRO A 290 -19.59 19.82 -1.52
C PRO A 290 -21.10 19.99 -1.70
N LEU A 291 -21.56 21.24 -1.85
CA LEU A 291 -22.99 21.56 -2.01
C LEU A 291 -23.46 21.48 -3.47
N ASP A 292 -22.54 21.23 -4.40
CA ASP A 292 -22.78 21.06 -5.84
C ASP A 292 -23.06 19.59 -6.24
N ILE A 293 -23.17 18.69 -5.28
CA ILE A 293 -23.59 17.29 -5.45
C ILE A 293 -24.94 17.05 -4.74
N ASP A 294 -25.55 15.89 -4.97
CA ASP A 294 -26.68 15.43 -4.14
C ASP A 294 -26.17 15.07 -2.73
N VAL A 295 -26.27 16.04 -1.83
CA VAL A 295 -25.79 15.95 -0.45
C VAL A 295 -26.54 14.87 0.33
N ASP A 296 -27.85 14.75 0.13
CA ASP A 296 -28.68 13.75 0.81
C ASP A 296 -28.31 12.33 0.36
N GLU A 297 -28.07 12.14 -0.95
CA GLU A 297 -27.58 10.88 -1.49
C GLU A 297 -26.21 10.51 -0.91
N TRP A 298 -25.30 11.48 -0.78
CA TRP A 298 -23.99 11.25 -0.15
C TRP A 298 -24.12 10.84 1.31
N TYR A 299 -24.91 11.56 2.13
CA TYR A 299 -25.10 11.20 3.54
C TYR A 299 -25.78 9.84 3.70
N ARG A 300 -26.73 9.50 2.84
CA ARG A 300 -27.35 8.17 2.80
C ARG A 300 -26.31 7.07 2.55
N ALA A 301 -25.45 7.28 1.55
CA ALA A 301 -24.39 6.34 1.20
C ALA A 301 -23.34 6.22 2.31
N ALA A 302 -22.93 7.35 2.90
CA ALA A 302 -21.99 7.42 4.01
C ALA A 302 -22.53 6.69 5.26
N ARG A 303 -23.82 6.82 5.58
CA ARG A 303 -24.46 6.06 6.67
C ARG A 303 -24.47 4.57 6.39
N LYS A 304 -24.78 4.14 5.16
CA LYS A 304 -24.76 2.72 4.79
C LYS A 304 -23.34 2.14 4.87
N TRP A 305 -22.34 2.92 4.48
CA TRP A 305 -20.93 2.57 4.63
C TRP A 305 -20.51 2.40 6.09
N ASP A 306 -20.81 3.39 6.93
CA ASP A 306 -20.51 3.35 8.38
C ASP A 306 -21.22 2.17 9.07
N ASP A 307 -22.49 1.90 8.73
CA ASP A 307 -23.21 0.71 9.18
C ASP A 307 -22.48 -0.59 8.80
N ILE A 308 -21.99 -0.70 7.57
CA ILE A 308 -21.23 -1.88 7.13
C ILE A 308 -19.94 -2.01 7.96
N LEU A 309 -19.20 -0.93 8.16
CA LEU A 309 -17.94 -0.97 8.93
C LEU A 309 -18.17 -1.45 10.37
N LYS A 310 -19.24 -1.00 11.03
CA LYS A 310 -19.56 -1.27 12.43
C LYS A 310 -20.25 -2.61 12.69
N ARG A 311 -20.48 -3.42 11.66
CA ARG A 311 -21.06 -4.75 11.83
C ARG A 311 -20.07 -5.67 12.54
N LYS A 312 -20.49 -6.31 13.63
CA LYS A 312 -19.66 -7.24 14.42
C LYS A 312 -18.93 -8.29 13.58
N GLN A 313 -19.57 -8.79 12.51
CA GLN A 313 -18.94 -9.77 11.62
C GLN A 313 -17.83 -9.19 10.74
N ASN A 314 -17.71 -7.88 10.60
CA ASN A 314 -16.67 -7.20 9.82
C ASN A 314 -15.53 -6.67 10.71
N GLU A 315 -15.78 -6.50 12.01
CA GLU A 315 -14.81 -5.97 12.97
C GLU A 315 -13.94 -7.08 13.56
N TYR A 316 -12.62 -6.93 13.43
CA TYR A 316 -11.65 -7.74 14.16
C TYR A 316 -11.11 -6.95 15.35
N TRP A 317 -11.59 -7.30 16.54
CA TRP A 317 -11.15 -6.73 17.82
C TRP A 317 -10.12 -7.64 18.49
N PHE A 318 -9.03 -7.06 18.99
CA PHE A 318 -8.00 -7.77 19.74
C PHE A 318 -7.27 -6.83 20.70
N GLN A 319 -6.63 -7.39 21.72
CA GLN A 319 -5.70 -6.65 22.55
C GLN A 319 -4.32 -6.65 21.89
N LEU A 320 -3.75 -5.45 21.66
CA LEU A 320 -2.35 -5.36 21.25
C LEU A 320 -1.49 -5.51 22.52
N GLU A 321 -0.47 -6.37 22.47
CA GLU A 321 0.36 -6.70 23.62
C GLU A 321 1.81 -6.26 23.40
N PRO A 322 2.57 -5.90 24.46
CA PRO A 322 3.97 -5.57 24.30
C PRO A 322 4.80 -6.72 23.76
N GLY A 323 5.59 -6.43 22.73
CA GLY A 323 6.40 -7.38 21.99
C GLY A 323 5.73 -7.91 20.71
N ARG A 324 4.55 -7.37 20.38
CA ARG A 324 3.81 -7.70 19.16
C ARG A 324 3.56 -6.42 18.37
N VAL A 325 4.25 -6.25 17.24
CA VAL A 325 4.08 -5.10 16.35
C VAL A 325 2.97 -5.41 15.36
N LEU A 326 1.99 -4.53 15.23
CA LEU A 326 1.02 -4.58 14.14
C LEU A 326 1.53 -3.71 13.00
N ILE A 327 1.59 -4.25 11.77
CA ILE A 327 1.88 -3.49 10.54
C ILE A 327 0.74 -3.70 9.55
N PHE A 328 0.21 -2.63 8.97
CA PHE A 328 -0.97 -2.71 8.10
C PHE A 328 -0.94 -1.72 6.94
N ASP A 329 -1.60 -2.13 5.86
CA ASP A 329 -1.87 -1.37 4.64
C ASP A 329 -2.95 -0.33 4.93
N ASN A 330 -2.53 0.91 5.22
CA ASN A 330 -3.41 2.02 5.57
C ASN A 330 -4.30 2.48 4.38
N TRP A 331 -4.04 2.01 3.15
CA TRP A 331 -4.94 2.24 2.02
C TRP A 331 -6.10 1.25 1.97
N ARG A 332 -6.04 0.16 2.75
CA ARG A 332 -7.01 -0.93 2.74
C ARG A 332 -7.68 -1.14 4.08
N VAL A 333 -6.88 -1.28 5.14
CA VAL A 333 -7.34 -1.69 6.45
C VAL A 333 -7.65 -0.44 7.26
N LEU A 334 -8.92 -0.28 7.61
CA LEU A 334 -9.31 0.72 8.58
C LEU A 334 -8.96 0.19 9.96
N HIS A 335 -8.57 1.10 10.85
CA HIS A 335 -8.20 0.76 12.20
C HIS A 335 -8.87 1.70 13.20
N GLY A 336 -8.90 1.28 14.46
CA GLY A 336 -9.49 2.07 15.54
C GLY A 336 -9.12 1.48 16.88
N ARG A 337 -9.75 1.98 17.94
CA ARG A 337 -9.55 1.43 19.29
C ARG A 337 -10.75 1.71 20.19
N SER A 338 -10.95 0.86 21.18
CA SER A 338 -11.86 1.18 22.29
C SER A 338 -11.23 2.24 23.20
N ALA A 339 -12.07 2.90 24.00
CA ALA A 339 -11.61 3.80 25.05
C ALA A 339 -10.75 3.03 26.06
N PHE A 340 -9.86 3.73 26.76
CA PHE A 340 -8.98 3.10 27.73
C PHE A 340 -8.65 4.01 28.91
N GLU A 341 -8.15 3.37 29.97
CA GLU A 341 -7.66 4.02 31.17
C GLU A 341 -6.17 3.71 31.39
N GLY A 342 -5.52 4.52 32.24
CA GLY A 342 -4.11 4.35 32.58
C GLY A 342 -3.14 4.96 31.57
N LEU A 343 -1.86 4.61 31.72
CA LEU A 343 -0.78 5.10 30.88
C LEU A 343 -0.46 4.06 29.82
N ARG A 344 -0.65 4.43 28.55
CA ARG A 344 -0.39 3.58 27.39
C ARG A 344 0.72 4.19 26.55
N ARG A 345 1.90 3.56 26.50
CA ARG A 345 3.01 4.00 25.65
C ARG A 345 2.99 3.22 24.35
N ILE A 346 2.92 3.93 23.22
CA ILE A 346 2.91 3.33 21.88
C ILE A 346 4.00 3.98 21.06
N CYS A 347 4.69 3.17 20.26
CA CYS A 347 5.56 3.65 19.20
C CYS A 347 5.17 3.08 17.83
N GLY A 348 5.71 3.65 16.77
CA GLY A 348 5.41 3.25 15.41
C GLY A 348 5.83 4.29 14.37
N GLY A 349 5.38 4.11 13.14
CA GLY A 349 5.72 4.98 12.04
C GLY A 349 4.90 4.69 10.80
N TYR A 350 5.12 5.54 9.79
CA TYR A 350 4.53 5.40 8.47
C TYR A 350 5.61 5.01 7.46
N ILE A 351 5.24 4.25 6.43
CA ILE A 351 6.09 3.98 5.26
C ILE A 351 5.28 4.33 4.00
N ASN A 352 5.93 4.90 2.99
CA ASN A 352 5.25 5.22 1.72
C ASN A 352 4.80 3.94 1.02
N ARG A 353 3.79 4.07 0.16
CA ARG A 353 3.26 2.92 -0.57
C ARG A 353 4.32 2.31 -1.49
N ASP A 354 5.05 3.15 -2.21
CA ASP A 354 6.01 2.70 -3.22
C ASP A 354 7.21 1.98 -2.60
N ASP A 355 7.70 2.45 -1.46
CA ASP A 355 8.78 1.81 -0.71
C ASP A 355 8.38 0.40 -0.25
N PHE A 356 7.17 0.25 0.30
CA PHE A 356 6.64 -1.06 0.67
C PHE A 356 6.44 -1.99 -0.53
N ILE A 357 5.90 -1.49 -1.65
CA ILE A 357 5.71 -2.29 -2.87
C ILE A 357 7.06 -2.72 -3.45
N SER A 358 8.06 -1.84 -3.42
CA SER A 358 9.43 -2.15 -3.82
C SER A 358 10.02 -3.26 -2.94
N ARG A 359 9.88 -3.16 -1.62
CA ARG A 359 10.33 -4.20 -0.68
C ARG A 359 9.67 -5.54 -0.97
N TRP A 360 8.34 -5.59 -1.04
CA TRP A 360 7.60 -6.83 -1.36
C TRP A 360 8.10 -7.46 -2.67
N LYS A 361 8.25 -6.67 -3.74
CA LYS A 361 8.74 -7.17 -5.03
C LYS A 361 10.15 -7.78 -4.90
N THR A 362 11.07 -7.06 -4.27
CA THR A 362 12.48 -7.46 -4.16
C THR A 362 12.75 -8.60 -3.18
N THR A 363 11.81 -8.92 -2.30
CA THR A 363 11.91 -10.05 -1.37
C THR A 363 11.17 -11.30 -1.86
N ASN A 364 10.14 -11.14 -2.69
CA ASN A 364 9.29 -12.26 -3.11
C ASN A 364 9.55 -12.75 -4.55
N PHE A 365 10.28 -11.98 -5.36
CA PHE A 365 10.47 -12.31 -6.78
C PHE A 365 11.93 -12.11 -7.24
N PRO A 366 12.35 -12.84 -8.30
CA PRO A 366 13.66 -12.62 -8.91
C PRO A 366 13.84 -11.20 -9.45
N SER A 367 15.04 -10.65 -9.32
CA SER A 367 15.35 -9.28 -9.72
C SER A 367 15.02 -8.98 -11.18
N GLU A 368 15.30 -9.90 -12.10
CA GLU A 368 14.96 -9.73 -13.53
C GLU A 368 13.46 -9.58 -13.77
N GLU A 369 12.62 -10.31 -13.02
CA GLU A 369 11.16 -10.23 -13.14
C GLU A 369 10.65 -8.88 -12.59
N VAL A 370 11.19 -8.43 -11.45
CA VAL A 370 10.84 -7.15 -10.84
C VAL A 370 11.17 -5.98 -11.78
N ILE A 371 12.37 -6.00 -12.37
CA ILE A 371 12.81 -4.98 -13.33
C ILE A 371 11.88 -5.00 -14.55
N ALA A 372 11.63 -6.17 -15.13
CA ALA A 372 10.74 -6.30 -16.29
C ALA A 372 9.32 -5.77 -15.99
N ALA A 373 8.75 -6.11 -14.84
CA ALA A 373 7.42 -5.65 -14.44
C ALA A 373 7.33 -4.14 -14.21
N ASN A 374 8.37 -3.50 -13.64
CA ASN A 374 8.38 -2.05 -13.42
C ASN A 374 8.44 -1.23 -14.73
N MET A 375 8.95 -1.81 -15.81
CA MET A 375 9.03 -1.16 -17.12
C MET A 375 7.75 -1.33 -17.96
N GLN A 376 6.83 -2.20 -17.53
CA GLN A 376 5.62 -2.54 -18.28
C GLN A 376 4.40 -1.98 -17.56
N LEU A 377 3.79 -0.94 -18.11
CA LEU A 377 2.44 -0.53 -17.74
C LEU A 377 1.45 -1.47 -18.44
N LYS A 378 0.96 -2.51 -17.74
CA LYS A 378 -0.21 -3.29 -18.21
C LYS A 378 -1.46 -2.92 -17.42
#